data_AF-G7VXC0-F1
#
_entry.id   AF-G7VXC0-F1
#
_cell.length_a   1.000
_cell.length_b   1.000
_cell.length_c   1.000
_cell.angle_alpha   90.00
_cell.angle_beta   90.00
_cell.angle_gamma   90.00
#
_symmetry.space_group_name_H-M   'P 1'
#
loop_
_entity.id
_entity.type
_entity.pdbx_description
1 polymer ?
#
loop_
_entity_poly.entity_id
_entity_poly.type
_entity_poly.pdbx_seq_one_letter_code
_entity_poly.pdbx_strand_id
1 'polypeptide(L)'
;MNKDEDAELISKAKTTAVQYLKEKYKLDVEITYAKKMPTYVNSKIDLRGHVIGHEKQEFSISVDYTTQKASGLGINPELEKVLIQNGTYPNTQNHLDK
;
A
#
# COMPACT_ATOMS: atom_id res chain seq x y z
N MET A 1 -8.98 5.45 -23.66
CA MET A 1 -8.19 5.48 -22.42
C MET A 1 -6.80 5.96 -22.80
N ASN A 2 -6.43 7.19 -22.41
CA ASN A 2 -5.10 7.73 -22.68
C ASN A 2 -4.12 7.06 -21.72
N LYS A 3 -3.22 6.23 -22.26
CA LYS A 3 -2.22 5.49 -21.47
C LYS A 3 -1.36 6.41 -20.59
N ASP A 4 -1.19 7.66 -21.01
CA ASP A 4 -0.41 8.69 -20.33
C ASP A 4 -1.07 9.21 -19.05
N GLU A 5 -2.40 9.42 -19.04
CA GLU A 5 -3.14 9.83 -17.83
C GLU A 5 -3.11 8.73 -16.76
N ASP A 6 -3.22 7.47 -17.18
CA ASP A 6 -3.16 6.33 -16.26
C ASP A 6 -1.77 6.21 -15.62
N ALA A 7 -0.70 6.47 -16.38
CA ALA A 7 0.67 6.44 -15.86
C ALA A 7 0.93 7.53 -14.82
N GLU A 8 0.45 8.75 -15.04
CA GLU A 8 0.60 9.85 -14.08
C GLU A 8 -0.14 9.56 -12.77
N LEU A 9 -1.39 9.07 -12.85
CA LEU A 9 -2.17 8.71 -11.68
C LEU A 9 -1.51 7.57 -10.89
N ILE A 10 -0.97 6.57 -11.57
CA ILE A 10 -0.21 5.48 -10.93
C ILE A 10 1.04 6.03 -10.25
N SER A 11 1.78 6.93 -10.88
CA SER A 11 2.98 7.53 -10.29
C SER A 11 2.64 8.32 -9.02
N LYS A 12 1.58 9.14 -9.05
CA LYS A 12 1.11 9.88 -7.87
C LYS A 12 0.69 8.93 -6.76
N ALA A 13 -0.10 7.90 -7.09
CA ALA A 13 -0.54 6.89 -6.13
C ALA A 13 0.63 6.16 -5.46
N LYS A 14 1.66 5.80 -6.22
CA LYS A 14 2.90 5.20 -5.68
C LYS A 14 3.55 6.12 -4.65
N THR A 15 3.74 7.39 -4.99
CA THR A 15 4.33 8.38 -4.07
C THR A 15 3.50 8.53 -2.80
N THR A 16 2.17 8.65 -2.91
CA THR A 16 1.27 8.74 -1.76
C THR A 16 1.36 7.51 -0.85
N ALA A 17 1.40 6.30 -1.42
CA ALA A 17 1.53 5.07 -0.64
C ALA A 17 2.85 4.98 0.10
N VAL A 18 3.96 5.28 -0.58
CA VAL A 18 5.31 5.27 0.03
C VAL A 18 5.38 6.29 1.16
N GLN A 19 4.91 7.52 0.94
CA GLN A 19 4.88 8.56 1.98
C GLN A 19 4.02 8.14 3.17
N TYR A 20 2.81 7.65 2.94
CA TYR A 20 1.91 7.19 4.01
C TYR A 20 2.56 6.09 4.87
N LEU A 21 3.20 5.11 4.24
CA LEU A 21 3.87 4.01 4.95
C LEU A 21 5.09 4.48 5.74
N LYS A 22 5.87 5.41 5.16
CA LYS A 22 7.03 6.00 5.83
C LYS A 22 6.66 6.90 7.01
N GLU A 23 5.64 7.74 6.86
CA GLU A 23 5.24 8.68 7.91
C GLU A 23 4.53 7.96 9.06
N LYS A 24 3.59 7.07 8.74
CA LYS A 24 2.75 6.39 9.73
C LYS A 24 3.42 5.18 10.37
N TYR A 25 4.14 4.39 9.57
CA TYR A 25 4.69 3.10 10.01
C TYR A 25 6.21 3.08 10.09
N LYS A 26 6.90 4.16 9.69
CA LYS A 26 8.37 4.25 9.60
C LYS A 26 8.98 3.15 8.72
N LEU A 27 8.23 2.69 7.71
CA LEU A 27 8.69 1.70 6.75
C LEU A 27 9.22 2.38 5.49
N ASP A 28 10.37 1.91 5.02
CA ASP A 28 10.86 2.22 3.68
C ASP A 28 10.49 1.06 2.75
N VAL A 29 9.69 1.36 1.72
CA VAL A 29 9.00 0.35 0.91
C VAL A 29 9.22 0.57 -0.57
N GLU A 30 9.24 -0.52 -1.32
CA GLU A 30 9.34 -0.53 -2.78
C GLU A 30 8.07 -1.08 -3.40
N ILE A 31 7.46 -0.32 -4.32
CA ILE A 31 6.25 -0.73 -5.05
C ILE A 31 6.64 -1.50 -6.30
N THR A 32 6.46 -2.82 -6.28
CA THR A 32 6.75 -3.72 -7.40
C THR A 32 5.55 -3.91 -8.34
N TYR A 33 4.34 -3.61 -7.86
CA TYR A 33 3.11 -3.79 -8.64
C TYR A 33 2.15 -2.62 -8.47
N ALA A 34 1.54 -2.19 -9.57
CA ALA A 34 0.48 -1.19 -9.56
C ALA A 34 -0.59 -1.52 -10.61
N LYS A 35 -1.85 -1.54 -10.19
CA LYS A 35 -3.00 -1.77 -11.08
C LYS A 35 -4.10 -0.77 -10.80
N LYS A 36 -4.43 0.02 -11.81
CA LYS A 36 -5.63 0.85 -11.77
C LYS A 36 -6.87 0.00 -11.99
N MET A 37 -7.83 0.11 -11.07
CA MET A 37 -9.14 -0.53 -11.24
C MET A 37 -9.96 0.22 -12.31
N PRO A 38 -10.89 -0.46 -13.01
CA PRO A 38 -11.80 0.22 -13.92
C PRO A 38 -12.60 1.29 -13.17
N THR A 39 -12.75 2.47 -13.76
CA THR A 39 -13.39 3.63 -13.12
C THR A 39 -14.86 3.39 -12.74
N TYR A 40 -15.52 2.44 -13.40
CA TYR A 40 -16.89 1.99 -13.07
C TYR A 40 -16.96 1.15 -11.78
N VAL A 41 -15.84 0.53 -11.37
CA VAL A 41 -15.77 -0.30 -10.16
C VAL A 41 -15.32 0.54 -8.97
N ASN A 42 -14.23 1.30 -9.12
CA ASN A 42 -13.74 2.16 -8.06
C ASN A 42 -12.69 3.17 -8.58
N SER A 43 -12.56 4.30 -7.88
CA SER A 43 -11.53 5.31 -8.15
C SER A 43 -10.19 5.01 -7.46
N LYS A 44 -9.81 3.72 -7.40
CA LYS A 44 -8.63 3.25 -6.64
C LYS A 44 -7.60 2.56 -7.51
N ILE A 45 -6.34 2.72 -7.12
CA ILE A 45 -5.18 2.03 -7.66
C ILE A 45 -4.70 1.07 -6.58
N ASP A 46 -4.70 -0.22 -6.92
CA ASP A 46 -4.12 -1.27 -6.08
C ASP A 46 -2.61 -1.24 -6.27
N LEU A 47 -1.88 -1.14 -5.16
CA LEU A 47 -0.43 -1.12 -5.13
C LEU A 47 0.05 -2.27 -4.25
N ARG A 48 1.10 -2.96 -4.70
CA ARG A 48 1.76 -3.99 -3.89
C ARG A 48 3.25 -3.83 -3.96
N GLY A 49 3.90 -4.28 -2.91
CA GLY A 49 5.32 -4.10 -2.75
C GLY A 49 5.85 -4.86 -1.55
N HIS A 50 7.11 -4.62 -1.25
CA HIS A 50 7.77 -5.14 -0.06
C HIS A 50 8.62 -4.05 0.59
N VAL A 51 9.02 -4.30 1.83
CA VAL A 51 9.98 -3.44 2.53
C VAL A 51 11.35 -3.55 1.86
N ILE A 52 12.05 -2.43 1.72
CA ILE A 52 13.38 -2.40 1.10
C ILE A 52 14.35 -3.21 1.97
N GLY A 53 15.10 -4.12 1.34
CA GLY A 53 15.99 -5.04 2.03
C GLY A 53 15.29 -6.25 2.69
N HIS A 54 13.95 -6.31 2.66
CA HIS A 54 13.17 -7.41 3.22
C HIS A 54 12.05 -7.83 2.26
N GLU A 55 12.39 -8.57 1.21
CA GLU A 55 11.46 -9.04 0.18
C GLU A 55 10.30 -9.87 0.73
N LYS A 56 10.53 -10.58 1.85
CA LYS A 56 9.50 -11.35 2.54
C LYS A 56 8.52 -10.51 3.35
N GLN A 57 8.74 -9.20 3.49
CA GLN A 57 7.83 -8.29 4.19
C GLN A 57 6.96 -7.57 3.17
N GLU A 58 5.93 -8.27 2.72
CA GLU A 58 5.05 -7.79 1.66
C GLU A 58 3.88 -6.99 2.21
N PHE A 59 3.43 -6.02 1.42
CA PHE A 59 2.23 -5.25 1.70
C PHE A 59 1.43 -5.01 0.41
N SER A 60 0.15 -4.73 0.63
CA SER A 60 -0.79 -4.28 -0.39
C SER A 60 -1.53 -3.06 0.14
N ILE A 61 -1.70 -2.03 -0.67
CA ILE A 61 -2.43 -0.84 -0.27
C ILE A 61 -3.19 -0.27 -1.47
N SER A 62 -4.38 0.23 -1.22
CA SER A 62 -5.17 0.91 -2.23
C SER A 62 -5.05 2.42 -2.04
N VAL A 63 -4.75 3.14 -3.12
CA VAL A 63 -4.77 4.60 -3.12
C VAL A 63 -5.90 5.09 -4.00
N ASP A 64 -6.78 5.90 -3.41
CA ASP A 64 -7.83 6.59 -4.12
C ASP A 64 -7.24 7.78 -4.88
N TYR A 65 -7.28 7.76 -6.22
CA TYR A 65 -6.58 8.74 -7.03
C TYR A 65 -7.35 10.06 -7.20
N THR A 66 -8.61 10.13 -6.75
CA THR A 66 -9.39 11.37 -6.74
C THR A 66 -9.20 12.14 -5.44
N THR A 67 -9.14 11.44 -4.30
CA THR A 67 -8.93 12.03 -2.97
C THR A 67 -7.49 11.99 -2.49
N GLN A 68 -6.61 11.25 -3.19
CA GLN A 68 -5.22 11.00 -2.80
C GLN A 68 -5.09 10.37 -1.41
N LYS A 69 -6.06 9.53 -1.02
CA LYS A 69 -6.07 8.85 0.28
C LYS A 69 -5.67 7.40 0.13
N ALA A 70 -4.67 6.99 0.91
CA ALA A 70 -4.27 5.60 1.04
C ALA A 70 -5.16 4.87 2.06
N SER A 71 -5.58 3.64 1.76
CA SER A 71 -6.50 2.84 2.58
C SER A 71 -6.38 1.35 2.24
N GLY A 72 -6.96 0.48 3.08
CA GLY A 72 -6.93 -0.96 2.84
C GLY A 72 -5.51 -1.52 2.85
N LEU A 73 -4.71 -1.11 3.85
CA LEU A 73 -3.37 -1.65 4.05
C LEU A 73 -3.51 -3.11 4.49
N GLY A 74 -3.20 -4.02 3.57
CA GLY A 74 -2.93 -5.43 3.85
C GLY A 74 -1.44 -5.61 4.05
N ILE A 75 -1.07 -6.36 5.08
CA ILE A 75 0.31 -6.73 5.37
C ILE A 75 0.37 -8.23 5.58
N ASN A 76 1.51 -8.81 5.26
CA ASN A 76 1.75 -10.21 5.54
C ASN A 76 2.21 -10.41 7.01
N PRO A 77 2.17 -11.64 7.54
CA PRO A 77 2.49 -11.89 8.94
C PRO A 77 3.95 -11.59 9.32
N GLU A 78 4.87 -11.58 8.34
CA GLU A 78 6.27 -11.21 8.61
C GLU A 78 6.40 -9.70 8.86
N LEU A 79 5.76 -8.88 8.04
CA LEU A 79 5.73 -7.43 8.21
C LEU A 79 4.94 -7.01 9.45
N GLU A 80 3.83 -7.69 9.74
CA GLU A 80 3.03 -7.43 10.95
C GLU A 80 3.87 -7.58 12.23
N LYS A 81 4.65 -8.66 12.34
CA LYS A 81 5.55 -8.87 13.49
C LYS A 81 6.56 -7.74 13.65
N VAL A 82 7.12 -7.24 12.55
CA VAL A 82 8.11 -6.14 12.58
C VAL A 82 7.45 -4.86 13.03
N LEU A 83 6.24 -4.58 12.53
CA LEU A 83 5.50 -3.37 12.87
C LEU A 83 4.99 -3.34 14.31
N ILE A 84 4.56 -4.50 14.85
CA ILE A 84 4.19 -4.65 16.25
C ILE A 84 5.42 -4.44 17.14
N GLN A 85 6.57 -5.03 16.78
CA GLN A 85 7.83 -4.83 17.51
C GLN A 85 8.27 -3.36 17.50
N ASN A 86 8.04 -2.66 16.38
CA ASN A 86 8.33 -1.23 16.25
C ASN A 86 7.27 -0.32 16.92
N GLY A 87 6.17 -0.88 17.43
CA GLY A 87 5.09 -0.13 18.07
C GLY A 87 4.27 0.76 17.12
N THR A 88 4.40 0.57 15.81
CA THR A 88 3.74 1.41 14.79
C THR A 88 2.46 0.81 14.24
N TYR A 89 2.20 -0.47 14.52
CA TYR A 89 0.96 -1.15 14.13
C TYR A 89 0.24 -1.66 15.37
N PRO A 90 -1.08 -1.41 15.49
CA PRO A 90 -1.85 -1.93 16.61
C PRO A 90 -1.82 -3.45 16.57
N ASN A 91 -1.57 -4.10 17.71
CA ASN A 91 -1.61 -5.55 17.81
C ASN A 91 -3.06 -6.03 17.71
N THR A 92 -3.64 -5.97 16.52
CA THR A 92 -4.98 -6.47 16.22
C THR A 92 -4.84 -7.87 15.66
N GLN A 93 -4.62 -8.82 16.56
CA GLN A 93 -4.69 -10.25 16.29
C GLN A 93 -6.14 -10.66 15.93
N ASN A 94 -6.67 -10.17 14.80
CA ASN A 94 -8.07 -10.41 14.43
C ASN A 94 -8.33 -10.41 12.91
N HIS A 95 -7.33 -10.69 12.07
CA HIS A 95 -7.51 -10.74 10.61
C HIS A 95 -7.19 -12.10 9.99
N LEU A 96 -7.36 -13.18 10.75
CA LEU A 96 -7.37 -14.57 10.25
C LEU A 96 -8.64 -15.36 10.62
N ASP A 97 -9.59 -14.76 11.34
CA ASP A 97 -10.87 -15.39 11.67
C ASP A 97 -12.03 -14.62 11.04
N LYS A 98 -12.32 -14.91 9.77
CA LYS A 98 -13.69 -14.93 9.23
C LYS A 98 -13.78 -15.65 7.90
#